data_AF-A0A2N5C4D6-F1
#
_entry.id   AF-A0A2N5C4D6-F1
#
_cell.length_a   1.000
_cell.length_b   1.000
_cell.length_c   1.000
_cell.angle_alpha   90.00
_cell.angle_beta   90.00
_cell.angle_gamma   90.00
#
_symmetry.space_group_name_H-M   'P 1'
#
loop_
_entity.id
_entity.type
_entity.pdbx_description
1 polymer ?
#
loop_
_entity_poly.entity_id
_entity_poly.type
_entity_poly.pdbx_seq_one_letter_code
_entity_poly.pdbx_strand_id
1 'polypeptide(L)'
;MSLPPCFADRREAGQYLGRRLVELGYARRADGDPPLVLALPRGGVPVAHEVALAVDGKLDILLVRKIGAPGYPELALGAVVEGDDSGHGPHTVINDDPWVQRAVESGAFDAERGRQLGEICRRQQRYRQGRPVVAMAGRCVIVVDDGVATGATMRAALDSARMARAARIVAAVPVGSAPGLDTLREVADEVVCLNTPVSFGAVGAFYLDFTQTSDDEAMTLLREAQCASTLPHPAAWPRGDRPLRDGPFAR
;
A
#
# COMPACT_ATOMS: atom_id res chain seq x y z
N MET A 1 7.17 -4.04 20.09
CA MET A 1 7.79 -5.21 19.43
C MET A 1 9.26 -4.90 19.12
N SER A 2 10.19 -5.86 19.31
CA SER A 2 11.58 -5.71 18.83
C SER A 2 11.63 -6.01 17.33
N LEU A 3 12.28 -5.16 16.55
CA LEU A 3 12.47 -5.36 15.11
C LEU A 3 13.78 -6.12 14.84
N PRO A 4 13.83 -6.95 13.79
CA PRO A 4 15.09 -7.54 13.34
C PRO A 4 15.97 -6.47 12.67
N PRO A 5 17.30 -6.67 12.60
CA PRO A 5 18.21 -5.73 11.91
C PRO A 5 17.96 -5.66 10.40
N CYS A 6 17.43 -6.75 9.81
CA CYS A 6 16.95 -6.85 8.44
C CYS A 6 15.77 -7.84 8.42
N PHE A 7 14.87 -7.69 7.45
CA PHE A 7 13.78 -8.65 7.25
C PHE A 7 14.28 -9.81 6.38
N ALA A 8 13.79 -11.02 6.63
CA ALA A 8 14.07 -12.19 5.81
C ALA A 8 13.58 -11.97 4.37
N ASP A 9 12.35 -11.51 4.22
CA ASP A 9 11.71 -11.22 2.94
C ASP A 9 10.58 -10.18 3.12
N ARG A 10 9.84 -9.90 2.04
CA ARG A 10 8.68 -8.99 2.07
C ARG A 10 7.52 -9.49 2.94
N ARG A 11 7.35 -10.80 3.10
CA ARG A 11 6.28 -11.35 3.95
C ARG A 11 6.59 -11.09 5.41
N GLU A 12 7.81 -11.37 5.86
CA GLU A 12 8.20 -11.08 7.25
C GLU A 12 8.03 -9.59 7.56
N ALA A 13 8.49 -8.72 6.67
CA ALA A 13 8.30 -7.27 6.81
C ALA A 13 6.82 -6.88 6.93
N GLY A 14 5.95 -7.49 6.11
CA GLY A 14 4.50 -7.29 6.16
C GLY A 14 3.86 -7.78 7.47
N GLN A 15 4.36 -8.89 8.04
CA GLN A 15 3.88 -9.40 9.33
C GLN A 15 4.21 -8.44 10.49
N TYR A 16 5.44 -7.90 10.52
CA TYR A 16 5.81 -6.88 11.51
C TYR A 16 4.98 -5.60 11.32
N LEU A 17 4.78 -5.17 10.07
CA LEU A 17 4.02 -3.96 9.76
C LEU A 17 2.55 -4.10 10.14
N GLY A 18 1.95 -5.25 9.81
CA GLY A 18 0.57 -5.58 10.16
C GLY A 18 0.35 -5.59 11.67
N ARG A 19 1.24 -6.22 12.44
CA ARG A 19 1.19 -6.20 13.91
C ARG A 19 1.27 -4.77 14.45
N ARG A 20 2.15 -3.94 13.91
CA ARG A 20 2.28 -2.54 14.31
C ARG A 20 1.00 -1.75 14.03
N LEU A 21 0.35 -1.97 12.89
CA LEU A 21 -0.92 -1.33 12.55
C LEU A 21 -2.05 -1.79 13.49
N VAL A 22 -2.09 -3.06 13.87
CA VAL A 22 -3.03 -3.57 14.89
C VAL A 22 -2.79 -2.88 16.24
N GLU A 23 -1.54 -2.76 16.70
CA GLU A 23 -1.19 -2.05 17.94
C GLU A 23 -1.64 -0.57 17.92
N LEU A 24 -1.61 0.06 16.75
CA LEU A 24 -2.07 1.44 16.53
C LEU A 24 -3.59 1.57 16.39
N GLY A 25 -4.34 0.47 16.42
CA GLY A 25 -5.80 0.48 16.37
C GLY A 25 -6.40 0.48 14.96
N TYR A 26 -5.63 0.06 13.95
CA TYR A 26 -6.11 -0.05 12.57
C TYR A 26 -6.78 -1.38 12.23
N ALA A 27 -6.89 -2.30 13.20
CA ALA A 27 -7.67 -3.51 13.01
C ALA A 27 -9.15 -3.19 12.75
N ARG A 28 -9.83 -4.07 12.00
CA ARG A 28 -11.25 -3.95 11.72
C ARG A 28 -12.06 -3.77 13.01
N ARG A 29 -12.97 -2.79 12.96
CA ARG A 29 -13.95 -2.53 14.03
C ARG A 29 -15.22 -3.33 13.76
N ALA A 30 -15.90 -3.75 14.84
CA ALA A 30 -17.14 -4.54 14.74
C ALA A 30 -18.24 -3.84 13.93
N ASP A 31 -18.36 -2.52 14.07
CA ASP A 31 -19.46 -1.72 13.50
C ASP A 31 -19.03 -0.89 12.28
N GLY A 32 -17.93 -1.25 11.62
CA GLY A 32 -17.38 -0.49 10.49
C GLY A 32 -16.95 -1.37 9.33
N ASP A 33 -16.80 -0.73 8.17
CA ASP A 33 -16.17 -1.36 7.02
C ASP A 33 -14.74 -1.80 7.36
N PRO A 34 -14.27 -2.92 6.80
CA PRO A 34 -12.87 -3.31 6.94
C PRO A 34 -11.97 -2.21 6.34
N PRO A 35 -10.80 -1.94 6.96
CA PRO A 35 -9.78 -1.07 6.38
C PRO A 35 -9.47 -1.50 4.95
N LEU A 36 -9.33 -0.54 4.04
CA LEU A 36 -8.90 -0.80 2.67
C LEU A 36 -7.38 -0.75 2.62
N VAL A 37 -6.74 -1.90 2.43
CA VAL A 37 -5.29 -2.01 2.28
C VAL A 37 -4.96 -1.97 0.79
N LEU A 38 -4.33 -0.88 0.34
CA LEU A 38 -3.95 -0.66 -1.06
C LEU A 38 -2.46 -0.90 -1.26
N ALA A 39 -2.13 -1.95 -1.99
CA ALA A 39 -0.75 -2.25 -2.35
C ALA A 39 -0.28 -1.41 -3.54
N LEU A 40 0.93 -0.87 -3.47
CA LEU A 40 1.64 -0.32 -4.63
C LEU A 40 2.43 -1.45 -5.33
N PRO A 41 2.05 -1.84 -6.55
CA PRO A 41 2.71 -2.96 -7.21
C PRO A 41 4.09 -2.58 -7.79
N ARG A 42 5.05 -3.51 -7.77
CA ARG A 42 4.88 -4.94 -7.46
C ARG A 42 5.25 -5.32 -6.03
N GLY A 43 6.34 -4.75 -5.53
CA GLY A 43 6.94 -5.12 -4.25
C GLY A 43 6.04 -4.88 -3.04
N GLY A 44 5.14 -3.90 -3.09
CA GLY A 44 4.18 -3.67 -2.02
C GLY A 44 3.14 -4.78 -1.82
N VAL A 45 2.88 -5.63 -2.82
CA VAL A 45 1.79 -6.62 -2.76
C VAL A 45 2.02 -7.70 -1.70
N PRO A 46 3.17 -8.38 -1.62
CA PRO A 46 3.46 -9.32 -0.53
C PRO A 46 3.39 -8.70 0.86
N VAL A 47 3.84 -7.46 1.02
CA VAL A 47 3.79 -6.75 2.31
C VAL A 47 2.33 -6.45 2.67
N ALA A 48 1.58 -5.88 1.73
CA ALA A 48 0.17 -5.51 1.89
C ALA A 48 -0.72 -6.73 2.17
N HIS A 49 -0.40 -7.88 1.59
CA HIS A 49 -1.11 -9.14 1.84
C HIS A 49 -1.07 -9.50 3.33
N GLU A 50 0.12 -9.52 3.93
CA GLU A 50 0.28 -9.83 5.36
C GLU A 50 -0.33 -8.74 6.25
N VAL A 51 -0.24 -7.46 5.83
CA VAL A 51 -0.92 -6.36 6.52
C VAL A 51 -2.43 -6.56 6.54
N ALA A 52 -3.05 -6.87 5.39
CA ALA A 52 -4.49 -7.08 5.27
C ALA A 52 -4.98 -8.24 6.13
N LEU A 53 -4.22 -9.35 6.19
CA LEU A 53 -4.51 -10.45 7.10
C LEU A 53 -4.48 -10.01 8.57
N ALA A 54 -3.46 -9.25 8.96
CA ALA A 54 -3.30 -8.83 10.36
C ALA A 54 -4.40 -7.85 10.81
N VAL A 55 -4.82 -6.92 9.95
CA VAL A 55 -5.84 -5.91 10.31
C VAL A 55 -7.28 -6.36 10.01
N ASP A 56 -7.50 -7.59 9.54
CA ASP A 56 -8.78 -8.05 8.98
C ASP A 56 -9.34 -7.06 7.93
N GLY A 57 -8.46 -6.63 7.04
CA GLY A 57 -8.70 -5.61 6.03
C GLY A 57 -9.01 -6.19 4.65
N LYS A 58 -9.60 -5.36 3.78
CA LYS A 58 -9.79 -5.69 2.36
C LYS A 58 -8.52 -5.31 1.60
N LEU A 59 -7.81 -6.30 1.06
CA LEU A 59 -6.67 -6.07 0.16
C LEU A 59 -7.15 -5.71 -1.24
N ASP A 60 -6.57 -4.67 -1.80
CA ASP A 60 -6.62 -4.34 -3.22
C ASP A 60 -5.31 -3.69 -3.68
N ILE A 61 -5.18 -3.38 -4.96
CA ILE A 61 -4.06 -2.59 -5.49
C ILE A 61 -4.47 -1.15 -5.76
N LEU A 62 -3.48 -0.27 -5.84
CA LEU A 62 -3.64 1.06 -6.40
C LEU A 62 -2.59 1.29 -7.49
N LEU A 63 -3.04 1.39 -8.74
CA LEU A 63 -2.18 1.69 -9.88
C LEU A 63 -2.08 3.22 -10.05
N VAL A 64 -0.88 3.73 -9.79
CA VAL A 64 -0.52 5.15 -9.90
C VAL A 64 0.78 5.31 -10.67
N ARG A 65 0.85 6.34 -11.51
CA ARG A 65 2.05 6.72 -12.26
C ARG A 65 2.27 8.22 -12.21
N LYS A 66 3.43 8.66 -11.73
CA LYS A 66 3.82 10.08 -11.73
C LYS A 66 4.00 10.59 -13.17
N ILE A 67 3.56 11.82 -13.41
CA ILE A 67 3.92 12.62 -14.57
C ILE A 67 5.12 13.48 -14.16
N GLY A 68 6.30 13.11 -14.63
CA GLY A 68 7.55 13.81 -14.31
C GLY A 68 7.73 15.09 -15.13
N ALA A 69 8.49 16.04 -14.60
CA ALA A 69 8.86 17.22 -15.35
C ALA A 69 9.87 16.91 -16.48
N PRO A 70 9.84 17.63 -17.61
CA PRO A 70 10.80 17.44 -18.69
C PRO A 70 12.24 17.61 -18.21
N GLY A 71 13.09 16.60 -18.41
CA GLY A 71 14.48 16.58 -17.94
C GLY A 71 14.66 16.32 -16.43
N TYR A 72 13.58 16.33 -15.64
CA TYR A 72 13.59 16.11 -14.20
C TYR A 72 12.48 15.12 -13.82
N PRO A 73 12.62 13.82 -14.14
CA PRO A 73 11.59 12.81 -13.89
C PRO A 73 11.24 12.69 -12.39
N GLU A 74 12.14 13.11 -11.50
CA GLU A 74 11.88 13.12 -10.06
C GLU A 74 10.90 14.20 -9.62
N LEU A 75 10.84 15.34 -10.31
CA LEU A 75 9.88 16.41 -10.04
C LEU A 75 8.49 16.02 -10.55
N ALA A 76 7.52 15.81 -9.66
CA ALA A 76 6.16 15.44 -10.00
C ALA A 76 5.35 16.67 -10.44
N LEU A 77 4.89 16.69 -11.69
CA LEU A 77 3.92 17.66 -12.21
C LEU A 77 2.46 17.22 -11.95
N GLY A 78 2.28 15.93 -11.72
CA GLY A 78 0.99 15.32 -11.47
C GLY A 78 1.12 13.81 -11.43
N ALA A 79 0.00 13.11 -11.48
CA ALA A 79 -0.07 11.66 -11.54
C ALA A 79 -1.24 11.18 -12.39
N VAL A 80 -1.07 10.05 -13.05
CA VAL A 80 -2.15 9.26 -13.64
C VAL A 80 -2.56 8.20 -12.62
N VAL A 81 -3.84 8.16 -12.32
CA VAL A 81 -4.50 7.19 -11.47
C VAL A 81 -5.39 6.31 -12.32
N GLU A 82 -5.59 5.06 -11.91
CA GLU A 82 -6.28 4.05 -12.72
C GLU A 82 -7.78 4.28 -12.90
N GLY A 83 -8.39 5.16 -12.11
CA GLY A 83 -9.82 5.43 -12.16
C GLY A 83 -10.45 5.31 -10.78
N ASP A 84 -11.76 5.15 -10.76
CA ASP A 84 -12.55 5.03 -9.54
C ASP A 84 -13.60 3.91 -9.63
N ASP A 85 -14.31 3.71 -8.52
CA ASP A 85 -15.39 2.72 -8.39
C ASP A 85 -16.66 3.08 -9.16
N SER A 86 -16.76 4.31 -9.67
CA SER A 86 -17.88 4.77 -10.51
C SER A 86 -17.71 4.40 -11.99
N GLY A 87 -16.61 3.72 -12.34
CA GLY A 87 -16.32 3.31 -13.71
C GLY A 87 -15.66 4.40 -14.55
N HIS A 88 -15.23 5.51 -13.94
CA HIS A 88 -14.36 6.44 -14.65
C HIS A 88 -13.02 5.76 -14.91
N GLY A 89 -12.59 5.80 -16.18
CA GLY A 89 -11.30 5.27 -16.58
C GLY A 89 -10.13 6.06 -15.97
N PRO A 90 -8.89 5.71 -16.36
CA PRO A 90 -7.70 6.41 -15.92
C PRO A 90 -7.81 7.91 -16.10
N HIS A 91 -7.51 8.66 -15.04
CA HIS A 91 -7.57 10.12 -15.05
C HIS A 91 -6.29 10.73 -14.49
N THR A 92 -6.10 12.02 -14.76
CA THR A 92 -4.90 12.76 -14.37
C THR A 92 -5.21 13.69 -13.22
N VAL A 93 -4.40 13.59 -12.18
CA VAL A 93 -4.28 14.56 -11.09
C VAL A 93 -3.11 15.48 -11.40
N ILE A 94 -3.31 16.79 -11.30
CA ILE A 94 -2.31 17.79 -11.62
C ILE A 94 -1.94 18.55 -10.34
N ASN A 95 -0.65 18.78 -10.12
CA ASN A 95 -0.19 19.57 -9.00
C ASN A 95 -0.40 21.07 -9.28
N ASP A 96 -0.73 21.85 -8.26
CA ASP A 96 -0.80 23.31 -8.39
C ASP A 96 0.60 23.91 -8.25
N ASP A 97 1.39 23.85 -9.33
CA ASP A 97 2.80 24.28 -9.36
C ASP A 97 3.12 25.05 -10.66
N PRO A 98 3.86 26.19 -10.61
CA PRO A 98 4.28 26.95 -11.80
C PRO A 98 5.02 26.15 -12.88
N TRP A 99 5.74 25.09 -12.51
CA TRP A 99 6.40 24.17 -13.43
C TRP A 99 5.41 23.39 -14.30
N VAL A 100 4.21 23.11 -13.77
CA VAL A 100 3.14 22.48 -14.54
C VAL A 100 2.71 23.37 -15.68
N GLN A 101 2.48 24.66 -15.42
CA GLN A 101 2.05 25.60 -16.46
C GLN A 101 3.05 25.65 -17.61
N ARG A 102 4.35 25.74 -17.30
CA ARG A 102 5.43 25.71 -18.33
C ARG A 102 5.47 24.38 -19.10
N ALA A 103 5.24 23.27 -18.42
CA ALA A 103 5.23 21.95 -19.05
C ALA A 103 3.98 21.73 -19.93
N VAL A 104 2.84 22.33 -19.56
CA VAL A 104 1.61 22.34 -20.34
C VAL A 104 1.78 23.22 -21.58
N GLU A 105 2.30 24.45 -21.43
CA GLU A 105 2.55 25.38 -22.54
C GLU A 105 3.52 24.80 -23.60
N SER A 106 4.52 24.04 -23.16
CA SER A 106 5.46 23.37 -24.06
C SER A 106 4.93 22.06 -24.67
N GLY A 107 3.75 21.58 -24.25
CA GLY A 107 3.17 20.30 -24.67
C GLY A 107 3.87 19.06 -24.07
N ALA A 108 4.92 19.25 -23.28
CA ALA A 108 5.70 18.16 -22.71
C ALA A 108 4.91 17.40 -21.61
N PHE A 109 4.01 18.09 -20.90
CA PHE A 109 3.10 17.48 -19.94
C PHE A 109 2.18 16.45 -20.61
N ASP A 110 1.52 16.83 -21.71
CA ASP A 110 0.58 15.97 -22.42
C ASP A 110 1.25 14.75 -23.03
N ALA A 111 2.48 14.90 -23.53
CA ALA A 111 3.28 13.79 -24.04
C ALA A 111 3.63 12.77 -22.93
N GLU A 112 4.06 13.25 -21.76
CA GLU A 112 4.35 12.39 -20.61
C GLU A 112 3.08 11.76 -20.03
N ARG A 113 1.99 12.53 -19.91
CA ARG A 113 0.66 12.05 -19.51
C ARG A 113 0.22 10.89 -20.40
N GLY A 114 0.34 11.02 -21.73
CA GLY A 114 -0.01 9.98 -22.69
C GLY A 114 0.78 8.68 -22.48
N ARG A 115 2.09 8.78 -22.22
CA ARG A 115 2.93 7.61 -21.89
C ARG A 115 2.48 6.92 -20.61
N GLN A 116 2.21 7.68 -19.55
CA GLN A 116 1.81 7.12 -18.26
C GLN A 116 0.39 6.56 -18.28
N LEU A 117 -0.54 7.15 -19.05
CA LEU A 117 -1.86 6.59 -19.33
C LEU A 117 -1.77 5.22 -20.00
N GLY A 118 -0.94 5.09 -21.04
CA GLY A 118 -0.71 3.81 -21.71
C GLY A 118 -0.18 2.72 -20.76
N GLU A 119 0.74 3.09 -19.87
CA GLU A 119 1.26 2.18 -18.84
C GLU A 119 0.18 1.75 -17.84
N ILE A 120 -0.63 2.68 -17.35
CA ILE A 120 -1.76 2.39 -16.46
C ILE A 120 -2.74 1.43 -17.13
N CYS A 121 -3.17 1.71 -18.36
CA CYS A 121 -4.10 0.84 -19.09
C CYS A 121 -3.54 -0.59 -19.25
N ARG A 122 -2.25 -0.73 -19.57
CA ARG A 122 -1.60 -2.05 -19.68
C ARG A 122 -1.61 -2.79 -18.33
N ARG A 123 -1.31 -2.10 -17.24
CA ARG A 123 -1.30 -2.68 -15.88
C ARG A 123 -2.71 -3.03 -15.42
N GLN A 124 -3.71 -2.19 -15.69
CA GLN A 124 -5.10 -2.48 -15.36
C GLN A 124 -5.59 -3.76 -16.01
N GLN A 125 -5.35 -3.93 -17.32
CA GLN A 125 -5.73 -5.16 -18.03
C GLN A 125 -5.13 -6.40 -17.35
N ARG A 126 -3.88 -6.32 -16.92
CA ARG A 126 -3.17 -7.43 -16.27
C ARG A 126 -3.68 -7.71 -14.86
N TYR A 127 -3.76 -6.68 -14.02
CA TYR A 127 -4.04 -6.85 -12.59
C TYR A 127 -5.53 -6.88 -12.26
N ARG A 128 -6.35 -6.05 -12.91
CA ARG A 128 -7.78 -5.98 -12.60
C ARG A 128 -8.52 -7.15 -13.21
N GLN A 129 -8.16 -7.59 -14.42
CA GLN A 129 -8.84 -8.70 -15.12
C GLN A 129 -10.37 -8.54 -15.17
N GLY A 130 -10.83 -7.30 -15.40
CA GLY A 130 -12.26 -6.94 -15.39
C GLY A 130 -12.86 -6.65 -14.00
N ARG A 131 -12.11 -6.81 -12.91
CA ARG A 131 -12.55 -6.42 -11.56
C ARG A 131 -12.62 -4.89 -11.44
N PRO A 132 -13.66 -4.34 -10.79
CA PRO A 132 -13.76 -2.90 -10.58
C PRO A 132 -12.70 -2.41 -9.58
N VAL A 133 -12.41 -1.11 -9.64
CA VAL A 133 -11.63 -0.40 -8.61
C VAL A 133 -12.47 -0.35 -7.34
N VAL A 134 -11.85 -0.57 -6.18
CA VAL A 134 -12.57 -0.52 -4.90
C VAL A 134 -12.73 0.93 -4.44
N ALA A 135 -13.95 1.28 -4.03
CA ALA A 135 -14.27 2.60 -3.50
C ALA A 135 -13.39 2.95 -2.28
N MET A 136 -12.78 4.13 -2.33
CA MET A 136 -12.00 4.71 -1.23
C MET A 136 -12.84 5.65 -0.36
N ALA A 137 -13.91 6.23 -0.93
CA ALA A 137 -14.71 7.26 -0.28
C ALA A 137 -15.25 6.81 1.09
N GLY A 138 -15.05 7.64 2.11
CA GLY A 138 -15.54 7.38 3.47
C GLY A 138 -14.81 6.27 4.24
N ARG A 139 -13.79 5.62 3.67
CA ARG A 139 -13.09 4.48 4.28
C ARG A 139 -11.73 4.88 4.87
N CYS A 140 -11.24 4.05 5.80
CA CYS A 140 -9.84 4.07 6.22
C CYS A 140 -9.00 3.36 5.16
N VAL A 141 -8.12 4.09 4.49
CA VAL A 141 -7.23 3.60 3.43
C VAL A 141 -5.81 3.51 3.97
N ILE A 142 -5.20 2.34 3.85
CA ILE A 142 -3.82 2.06 4.23
C ILE A 142 -3.04 1.75 2.96
N VAL A 143 -2.22 2.70 2.49
CA VAL A 143 -1.36 2.52 1.31
C VAL A 143 -0.05 1.87 1.75
N VAL A 144 0.28 0.73 1.15
CA VAL A 144 1.41 -0.11 1.54
C VAL A 144 2.40 -0.31 0.39
N ASP A 145 3.69 -0.21 0.69
CA ASP A 145 4.80 -0.58 -0.20
C ASP A 145 5.91 -1.30 0.58
N ASP A 146 6.87 -1.91 -0.14
CA ASP A 146 8.02 -2.60 0.49
C ASP A 146 9.08 -1.65 1.05
N GLY A 147 9.09 -0.39 0.61
CA GLY A 147 9.83 0.66 1.27
C GLY A 147 9.75 1.99 0.55
N VAL A 148 10.25 3.03 1.21
CA VAL A 148 10.20 4.41 0.70
C VAL A 148 11.61 4.97 0.58
N ALA A 149 12.09 5.09 -0.66
CA ALA A 149 13.31 5.84 -0.95
C ALA A 149 13.00 7.34 -1.06
N THR A 150 12.36 7.76 -2.16
CA THR A 150 11.97 9.17 -2.38
C THR A 150 10.53 9.47 -1.97
N GLY A 151 9.68 8.45 -1.87
CA GLY A 151 8.26 8.60 -1.54
C GLY A 151 7.36 9.03 -2.70
N ALA A 152 7.92 9.38 -3.87
CA ALA A 152 7.14 10.01 -4.95
C ALA A 152 5.92 9.19 -5.42
N THR A 153 6.08 7.87 -5.62
CA THR A 153 4.96 7.00 -6.02
C THR A 153 3.89 6.91 -4.93
N MET A 154 4.31 6.77 -3.67
CA MET A 154 3.40 6.67 -2.54
C MET A 154 2.69 8.00 -2.29
N ARG A 155 3.37 9.14 -2.41
CA ARG A 155 2.74 10.46 -2.32
C ARG A 155 1.60 10.62 -3.32
N ALA A 156 1.84 10.29 -4.59
CA ALA A 156 0.81 10.32 -5.62
C ALA A 156 -0.39 9.38 -5.32
N ALA A 157 -0.14 8.24 -4.69
CA ALA A 157 -1.20 7.33 -4.23
C ALA A 157 -2.02 7.92 -3.07
N LEU A 158 -1.37 8.58 -2.13
CA LEU A 158 -2.02 9.25 -1.00
C LEU A 158 -2.86 10.45 -1.48
N ASP A 159 -2.33 11.25 -2.41
CA ASP A 159 -3.06 12.36 -3.04
C ASP A 159 -4.33 11.86 -3.75
N SER A 160 -4.22 10.75 -4.49
CA SER A 160 -5.38 10.10 -5.12
C SER A 160 -6.44 9.66 -4.10
N ALA A 161 -6.02 9.05 -2.99
CA ALA A 161 -6.94 8.64 -1.92
C ALA A 161 -7.64 9.86 -1.28
N ARG A 162 -6.95 11.00 -1.14
CA ARG A 162 -7.52 12.25 -0.63
C ARG A 162 -8.57 12.80 -1.58
N MET A 163 -8.27 12.84 -2.87
CA MET A 163 -9.23 13.28 -3.90
C MET A 163 -10.46 12.37 -3.97
N ALA A 164 -10.26 11.07 -3.77
CA ALA A 164 -11.33 10.09 -3.68
C ALA A 164 -12.13 10.16 -2.35
N ARG A 165 -11.85 11.16 -1.49
CA ARG A 165 -12.54 11.42 -0.23
C ARG A 165 -12.46 10.25 0.76
N ALA A 166 -11.30 9.60 0.85
CA ALA A 166 -11.02 8.67 1.94
C ALA A 166 -11.18 9.37 3.30
N ALA A 167 -11.77 8.68 4.28
CA ALA A 167 -12.02 9.24 5.61
C ALA A 167 -10.74 9.33 6.45
N ARG A 168 -9.81 8.39 6.23
CA ARG A 168 -8.47 8.41 6.82
C ARG A 168 -7.48 7.77 5.86
N ILE A 169 -6.29 8.34 5.76
CA ILE A 169 -5.24 7.94 4.83
C ILE A 169 -3.97 7.66 5.63
N VAL A 170 -3.50 6.42 5.55
CA VAL A 170 -2.31 5.94 6.26
C VAL A 170 -1.28 5.50 5.22
N ALA A 171 -0.07 6.02 5.31
CA ALA A 171 1.08 5.47 4.59
C ALA A 171 1.78 4.47 5.49
N ALA A 172 1.94 3.22 5.06
CA ALA A 172 2.54 2.18 5.89
C ALA A 172 3.66 1.45 5.13
N VAL A 173 4.88 1.52 5.65
CA VAL A 173 6.05 0.85 5.04
C VAL A 173 6.98 0.21 6.06
N PRO A 174 7.64 -0.90 5.73
CA PRO A 174 8.62 -1.50 6.64
C PRO A 174 9.86 -0.62 6.83
N VAL A 175 10.37 -0.02 5.76
CA VAL A 175 11.57 0.80 5.79
C VAL A 175 11.44 2.05 4.93
N GLY A 176 12.00 3.17 5.39
CA GLY A 176 11.95 4.42 4.65
C GLY A 176 13.12 5.34 4.94
N SER A 177 13.51 6.13 3.95
CA SER A 177 14.46 7.24 4.16
C SER A 177 13.76 8.38 4.89
N ALA A 178 14.48 9.12 5.75
CA ALA A 178 13.88 10.25 6.44
C ALA A 178 13.28 11.29 5.47
N PRO A 179 14.00 11.73 4.40
CA PRO A 179 13.44 12.68 3.44
C PRO A 179 12.21 12.13 2.72
N GLY A 180 12.22 10.85 2.33
CA GLY A 180 11.08 10.23 1.67
C GLY A 180 9.84 10.21 2.56
N LEU A 181 10.00 9.84 3.84
CA LEU A 181 8.90 9.83 4.81
C LEU A 181 8.37 11.23 5.10
N ASP A 182 9.23 12.25 5.13
CA ASP A 182 8.80 13.64 5.31
C ASP A 182 7.83 14.09 4.21
N THR A 183 8.09 13.72 2.95
CA THR A 183 7.16 14.03 1.85
C THR A 183 5.78 13.38 2.00
N LEU A 184 5.70 12.22 2.68
CA LEU A 184 4.44 11.51 2.91
C LEU A 184 3.65 12.12 4.06
N ARG A 185 4.34 12.66 5.08
CA ARG A 185 3.72 13.34 6.23
C ARG A 185 2.97 14.60 5.84
N GLU A 186 3.29 15.20 4.70
CA GLU A 186 2.57 16.34 4.15
C GLU A 186 1.16 16.01 3.68
N VAL A 187 0.89 14.75 3.30
CA VAL A 187 -0.34 14.36 2.60
C VAL A 187 -1.15 13.25 3.30
N ALA A 188 -0.47 12.36 4.05
CA ALA A 188 -1.11 11.32 4.85
C ALA A 188 -1.57 11.87 6.21
N ASP A 189 -2.66 11.29 6.74
CA ASP A 189 -3.07 11.57 8.12
C ASP A 189 -2.12 10.90 9.12
N GLU A 190 -1.49 9.78 8.72
CA GLU A 190 -0.49 9.08 9.52
C GLU A 190 0.54 8.37 8.64
N VAL A 191 1.81 8.40 9.05
CA VAL A 191 2.90 7.66 8.41
C VAL A 191 3.46 6.64 9.40
N VAL A 192 3.25 5.36 9.12
CA VAL A 192 3.73 4.22 9.90
C VAL A 192 4.96 3.63 9.21
N CYS A 193 6.13 3.82 9.81
CA CYS A 193 7.37 3.22 9.34
C CYS A 193 8.01 2.42 10.47
N LEU A 194 8.40 1.16 10.21
CA LEU A 194 9.05 0.34 11.25
C LEU A 194 10.50 0.78 11.47
N ASN A 195 11.23 1.02 10.38
CA ASN A 195 12.64 1.38 10.43
C ASN A 195 12.96 2.62 9.57
N THR A 196 13.56 3.64 10.20
CA THR A 196 14.07 4.84 9.51
C THR A 196 15.58 4.94 9.73
N PRO A 197 16.38 4.18 8.97
CA PRO A 197 17.83 4.09 9.16
C PRO A 197 18.52 5.40 8.78
N VAL A 198 19.55 5.78 9.56
CA VAL A 198 20.38 6.97 9.29
C VAL A 198 21.12 6.84 7.96
N SER A 199 21.61 5.64 7.65
CA SER A 199 22.24 5.31 6.37
C SER A 199 21.32 4.41 5.56
N PHE A 200 20.41 5.03 4.80
CA PHE A 200 19.37 4.31 4.05
C PHE A 200 19.92 3.54 2.84
N GLY A 201 20.69 4.18 1.96
CA GLY A 201 21.17 3.55 0.72
C GLY A 201 20.02 3.19 -0.24
N ALA A 202 19.45 1.99 -0.10
CA ALA A 202 18.32 1.51 -0.91
C ALA A 202 17.40 0.59 -0.08
N VAL A 203 16.12 0.48 -0.47
CA VAL A 203 15.13 -0.38 0.21
C VAL A 203 15.62 -1.82 0.35
N GLY A 204 16.18 -2.38 -0.73
CA GLY A 204 16.64 -3.77 -0.75
C GLY A 204 17.77 -4.11 0.24
N ALA A 205 18.49 -3.12 0.77
CA ALA A 205 19.54 -3.36 1.77
C ALA A 205 19.00 -3.84 3.13
N PHE A 206 17.69 -3.71 3.36
CA PHE A 206 17.02 -4.12 4.60
C PHE A 206 16.29 -5.45 4.49
N TYR A 207 16.52 -6.18 3.39
CA TYR A 207 15.94 -7.48 3.10
C TYR A 207 17.05 -8.49 2.80
N LEU A 208 16.99 -9.68 3.42
CA LEU A 208 17.89 -10.79 3.08
C LEU A 208 17.56 -11.35 1.69
N ASP A 209 16.27 -11.50 1.39
CA ASP A 209 15.76 -11.78 0.06
C ASP A 209 14.92 -10.60 -0.45
N PHE A 210 15.46 -9.88 -1.45
CA PHE A 210 14.78 -8.81 -2.16
C PHE A 210 14.51 -9.14 -3.63
N THR A 211 14.39 -10.43 -3.95
CA THR A 211 14.07 -10.90 -5.31
C THR A 211 12.86 -10.16 -5.86
N GLN A 212 12.92 -9.77 -7.13
CA GLN A 212 11.87 -8.96 -7.72
C GLN A 212 10.54 -9.72 -7.75
N THR A 213 9.52 -9.19 -7.08
CA THR A 213 8.15 -9.73 -7.12
C THR A 213 7.64 -9.73 -8.56
N SER A 214 7.21 -10.90 -9.01
CA SER A 214 6.63 -11.08 -10.34
C SER A 214 5.17 -10.62 -10.39
N ASP A 215 4.65 -10.32 -11.59
CA ASP A 215 3.24 -10.02 -11.75
C ASP A 215 2.35 -11.21 -11.34
N ASP A 216 2.80 -12.45 -11.62
CA ASP A 216 2.04 -13.67 -11.32
C ASP A 216 1.97 -13.96 -9.81
N GLU A 217 3.06 -13.72 -9.09
CA GLU A 217 3.10 -13.78 -7.63
C GLU A 217 2.14 -12.75 -7.02
N ALA A 218 2.22 -11.49 -7.46
CA ALA A 218 1.33 -10.43 -7.00
C ALA A 218 -0.15 -10.76 -7.28
N MET A 219 -0.47 -11.24 -8.48
CA MET A 219 -1.83 -11.66 -8.82
C MET A 219 -2.32 -12.85 -8.00
N THR A 220 -1.42 -13.75 -7.58
CA THR A 220 -1.76 -14.91 -6.74
C THR A 220 -2.15 -14.45 -5.34
N LEU A 221 -1.35 -13.58 -4.72
CA LEU A 221 -1.66 -13.00 -3.41
C LEU A 221 -2.97 -12.20 -3.40
N LEU A 222 -3.22 -11.43 -4.47
CA LEU A 222 -4.50 -10.71 -4.62
C LEU A 222 -5.70 -11.65 -4.71
N ARG A 223 -5.54 -12.83 -5.31
CA ARG A 223 -6.60 -13.86 -5.37
C ARG A 223 -6.80 -14.56 -4.03
N GLU A 224 -5.71 -14.89 -3.32
CA GLU A 224 -5.76 -15.53 -2.00
C GLU A 224 -6.51 -14.67 -0.97
N ALA A 225 -6.19 -13.37 -0.90
CA ALA A 225 -6.87 -12.43 0.01
C ALA A 225 -8.38 -12.31 -0.27
N GLN A 226 -8.80 -12.48 -1.53
CA GLN A 226 -10.20 -12.44 -1.91
C GLN A 226 -10.96 -13.69 -1.46
N CYS A 227 -10.37 -14.87 -1.66
CA CYS A 227 -10.95 -16.13 -1.18
C CYS A 227 -11.11 -16.15 0.35
N ALA A 228 -10.13 -15.60 1.08
CA ALA A 228 -10.22 -15.47 2.53
C ALA A 228 -11.37 -14.57 2.99
N SER A 229 -11.66 -13.48 2.26
CA SER A 229 -12.77 -12.58 2.57
C SER A 229 -14.17 -13.16 2.32
N THR A 230 -14.26 -14.23 1.50
CA THR A 230 -15.52 -14.91 1.16
C THR A 230 -15.89 -16.09 2.06
N LEU A 231 -14.97 -16.55 2.91
CA LEU A 231 -15.27 -17.61 3.87
C LEU A 231 -15.81 -16.99 5.17
N PRO A 232 -16.90 -17.51 5.76
CA PRO A 232 -17.30 -17.10 7.10
C PRO A 232 -16.15 -17.42 8.07
N HIS A 233 -15.66 -16.37 8.75
CA HIS A 233 -14.55 -16.45 9.68
C HIS A 233 -14.84 -17.55 10.72
N PRO A 234 -13.97 -18.56 10.93
CA PRO A 234 -14.13 -19.46 12.05
C PRO A 234 -14.08 -18.62 13.31
N ALA A 235 -15.15 -18.67 14.09
CA ALA A 235 -15.26 -17.95 15.35
C ALA A 235 -14.02 -18.22 16.19
N ALA A 236 -13.47 -17.14 16.75
CA ALA A 236 -12.47 -17.05 17.81
C ALA A 236 -11.78 -18.36 18.20
N TRP A 237 -10.46 -18.39 18.04
CA TRP A 237 -9.56 -19.34 18.71
C TRP A 237 -10.07 -19.62 20.13
N PRO A 238 -10.38 -20.87 20.50
CA PRO A 238 -10.93 -21.15 21.81
C PRO A 238 -9.92 -20.68 22.86
N ARG A 239 -10.32 -19.70 23.67
CA ARG A 239 -9.58 -19.36 24.88
C ARG A 239 -9.53 -20.64 25.70
N GLY A 240 -8.31 -21.15 25.89
CA GLY A 240 -8.06 -22.37 26.62
C GLY A 240 -8.35 -22.17 28.10
N ASP A 241 -9.62 -22.25 28.50
CA ASP A 241 -10.02 -22.57 29.86
C ASP A 241 -10.33 -24.07 29.89
N ARG A 242 -9.27 -24.88 29.99
CA ARG A 242 -9.41 -26.22 30.57
C ARG A 242 -8.98 -26.11 32.03
N PRO A 243 -9.86 -26.44 33.00
CA PRO A 243 -9.39 -26.67 34.37
C PRO A 243 -8.45 -27.88 34.35
N LEU A 244 -7.31 -27.75 35.03
CA LEU A 244 -6.47 -28.88 35.42
C LEU A 244 -7.36 -29.89 36.17
N ARG A 245 -7.49 -31.10 35.62
CA ARG A 245 -8.07 -32.23 36.36
C ARG A 245 -6.96 -32.82 37.21
N ASP A 246 -7.12 -32.71 38.52
CA ASP A 246 -6.35 -33.48 39.49
C ASP A 246 -6.76 -34.96 39.47
N GLY A 247 -5.73 -35.83 39.50
CA GLY A 247 -5.82 -37.23 39.96
C GLY A 247 -5.27 -38.28 38.98
N PRO A 248 -4.91 -39.49 39.46
CA PRO A 248 -4.26 -39.81 40.73
C PRO A 248 -3.09 -40.79 40.51
N PHE A 249 -1.85 -40.38 40.78
CA PHE A 249 -0.75 -41.33 41.01
C PHE A 249 0.14 -40.81 42.13
N ALA A 250 -0.28 -41.12 43.35
CA ALA A 250 0.62 -41.26 44.48
C ALA A 250 0.98 -42.74 44.61
N ARG A 251 2.25 -43.05 44.39
CA ARG A 251 2.98 -44.15 45.02
C ARG A 251 4.35 -43.62 45.41
#